data_AF-A0A1M5GHE4-F1
#
_entry.id   AF-A0A1M5GHE4-F1
#
_cell.length_a   1.000
_cell.length_b   1.000
_cell.length_c   1.000
_cell.angle_alpha   90.00
_cell.angle_beta   90.00
_cell.angle_gamma   90.00
#
_symmetry.space_group_name_H-M   'P 1'
#
loop_
_entity.id
_entity.type
_entity.pdbx_description
1 polymer ?
#
loop_
_entity_poly.entity_id
_entity_poly.type
_entity_poly.pdbx_seq_one_letter_code
_entity_poly.pdbx_strand_id
1 'polypeptide(L)'
;MALSPYGPHGPLIGKVGKLVSYVLKGRVVTRSLGPKRTKHSKKQLANYQAMAVTMRLLSNMTTFINSSFEIEARGTFKNQHNLATSYNKKQALKGEYPNISVDYSKVVLSYGRLKVAENLKMVKTGTGLQISWDTRGGQVNDMAMILVHHPVDAESGDHLNACRRDAGTHFIPLDEERLKQQLEVYICFKSADGKQISNSVYLGNLNGETDSPEVQKEKEKYVVLKKRFDQVSAEYFRMMELRLTASIDNKAFRTLEKEYKVLAEKLKYMPGKPG
;
A
#
# COMPACT_ATOMS: atom_id res chain seq x y z
N MET A 1 -5.98 34.52 -12.69
CA MET A 1 -5.01 35.62 -12.76
C MET A 1 -3.65 35.05 -12.35
N ALA A 2 -2.57 35.45 -13.01
CA ALA A 2 -1.20 35.10 -12.63
C ALA A 2 -0.51 36.35 -12.07
N LEU A 3 0.39 36.15 -11.12
CA LEU A 3 1.20 37.17 -10.47
C LEU A 3 2.60 37.19 -11.11
N SER A 4 3.25 38.35 -11.14
CA SER A 4 4.66 38.47 -11.55
C SER A 4 5.53 38.91 -10.37
N PRO A 5 5.76 38.03 -9.37
CA PRO A 5 6.51 38.41 -8.17
C PRO A 5 7.99 38.67 -8.45
N TYR A 6 8.51 38.27 -9.61
CA TYR A 6 9.92 38.42 -10.00
C TYR A 6 10.16 39.58 -10.99
N GLY A 7 9.25 40.56 -11.00
CA GLY A 7 9.34 41.74 -11.85
C GLY A 7 8.79 41.55 -13.28
N PRO A 8 8.90 42.56 -14.15
CA PRO A 8 8.23 42.59 -15.46
C PRO A 8 8.69 41.52 -16.45
N HIS A 9 9.97 41.14 -16.41
CA HIS A 9 10.55 40.09 -17.26
C HIS A 9 10.68 38.74 -16.53
N GLY A 10 10.14 38.65 -15.31
CA GLY A 10 10.19 37.45 -14.49
C GLY A 10 9.14 36.41 -14.88
N PRO A 11 9.30 35.16 -14.41
CA PRO A 11 8.31 34.12 -14.64
C PRO A 11 6.98 34.47 -13.94
N LEU A 12 5.88 34.31 -14.68
CA LEU A 12 4.53 34.43 -14.13
C LEU A 12 4.22 33.23 -13.24
N ILE A 13 3.63 33.48 -12.08
CA ILE A 13 3.19 32.46 -11.11
C ILE A 13 1.66 32.47 -11.06
N GLY A 14 1.04 31.32 -11.27
CA GLY A 14 -0.40 31.15 -11.37
C GLY A 14 -0.83 30.76 -12.79
N LYS A 15 -2.11 30.99 -13.10
CA LYS A 15 -2.73 30.52 -14.35
C LYS A 15 -2.73 31.60 -15.43
N VAL A 16 -2.15 31.27 -16.58
CA VAL A 16 -2.18 32.07 -17.82
C VAL A 16 -2.72 31.17 -18.95
N GLY A 17 -3.96 31.42 -19.38
CA GLY A 17 -4.63 30.57 -20.37
C GLY A 17 -4.71 29.11 -19.92
N LYS A 18 -4.12 28.20 -20.71
CA LYS A 18 -4.01 26.76 -20.41
C LYS A 18 -2.74 26.39 -19.64
N LEU A 19 -1.88 27.35 -19.31
CA LEU A 19 -0.66 27.10 -18.54
C LEU A 19 -0.86 27.47 -17.08
N VAL A 20 -0.25 26.68 -16.20
CA VAL A 20 -0.17 26.94 -14.76
C VAL A 20 1.28 26.83 -14.35
N SER A 21 1.81 27.93 -13.81
CA SER A 21 3.18 28.06 -13.35
C SER A 21 3.21 28.19 -11.83
N TYR A 22 4.16 27.55 -11.17
CA TYR A 22 4.33 27.61 -9.71
C TYR A 22 5.78 27.38 -9.32
N VAL A 23 6.16 27.80 -8.11
CA VAL A 23 7.50 27.55 -7.57
C VAL A 23 7.49 26.22 -6.83
N LEU A 24 8.37 25.30 -7.25
CA LEU A 24 8.58 24.00 -6.62
C LEU A 24 10.04 23.90 -6.20
N LYS A 25 10.31 23.86 -4.88
CA LYS A 25 11.66 23.79 -4.31
C LYS A 25 12.62 24.84 -4.94
N GLY A 26 12.17 26.08 -5.05
CA GLY A 26 12.96 27.20 -5.61
C GLY A 26 13.05 27.26 -7.14
N ARG A 27 12.42 26.33 -7.88
CA ARG A 27 12.38 26.35 -9.35
C ARG A 27 10.99 26.67 -9.86
N VAL A 28 10.91 27.46 -10.93
CA VAL A 28 9.62 27.68 -11.60
C VAL A 28 9.30 26.50 -12.50
N VAL A 29 8.13 25.90 -12.26
CA VAL A 29 7.59 24.78 -13.01
C VAL A 29 6.31 25.24 -13.70
N THR A 30 6.27 25.11 -15.02
CA THR A 30 5.10 25.42 -15.83
C THR A 30 4.52 24.13 -16.40
N ARG A 31 3.21 23.95 -16.26
CA ARG A 31 2.48 22.79 -16.82
C ARG A 31 1.23 23.20 -17.57
N SER A 32 0.85 22.42 -18.56
CA SER A 32 -0.43 22.57 -19.27
C SER A 32 -1.58 21.93 -18.51
N LEU A 33 -2.73 22.59 -18.49
CA LEU A 33 -4.00 22.04 -18.03
C LEU A 33 -4.48 20.99 -19.05
N GLY A 34 -4.57 19.74 -18.60
CA GLY A 34 -5.14 18.66 -19.38
C GLY A 34 -6.68 18.75 -19.49
N PRO A 35 -7.29 18.07 -20.48
CA PRO A 35 -8.74 18.00 -20.61
C PRO A 35 -9.38 17.30 -19.41
N LYS A 36 -10.50 17.84 -18.92
CA LYS A 36 -11.28 17.21 -17.85
C LYS A 36 -12.04 16.01 -18.45
N ARG A 37 -11.63 14.78 -18.09
CA ARG A 37 -12.38 13.56 -18.44
C ARG A 37 -13.28 13.17 -17.26
N THR A 38 -14.55 12.89 -17.55
CA THR A 38 -15.56 12.54 -16.53
C THR A 38 -15.65 11.04 -16.24
N LYS A 39 -15.25 10.18 -17.18
CA LYS A 39 -15.23 8.72 -17.01
C LYS A 39 -13.79 8.20 -16.98
N HIS A 40 -13.48 7.39 -15.97
CA HIS A 40 -12.18 6.74 -15.82
C HIS A 40 -12.18 5.37 -16.50
N SER A 41 -11.10 5.05 -17.22
CA SER A 41 -10.90 3.70 -17.75
C SER A 41 -10.52 2.72 -16.63
N LYS A 42 -10.70 1.41 -16.86
CA LYS A 42 -10.26 0.37 -15.92
C LYS A 42 -8.79 0.50 -15.53
N LYS A 43 -7.91 0.82 -16.51
CA LYS A 43 -6.47 1.04 -16.26
C LYS A 43 -6.23 2.25 -15.34
N GLN A 44 -7.03 3.31 -15.46
CA GLN A 44 -6.94 4.47 -14.57
C GLN A 44 -7.40 4.12 -13.15
N LEU A 45 -8.51 3.39 -13.02
CA LEU A 45 -9.02 2.93 -11.72
C LEU A 45 -8.02 1.99 -11.02
N ALA A 46 -7.42 1.06 -11.77
CA ALA A 46 -6.35 0.20 -11.26
C ALA A 46 -5.16 1.01 -10.73
N ASN A 47 -4.72 2.02 -11.48
CA ASN A 47 -3.63 2.91 -11.06
C ASN A 47 -3.99 3.74 -9.82
N TYR A 48 -5.25 4.19 -9.69
CA TYR A 48 -5.72 4.91 -8.50
C TYR A 48 -5.78 4.00 -7.28
N GLN A 49 -6.29 2.78 -7.41
CA GLN A 49 -6.28 1.81 -6.34
C GLN A 49 -4.85 1.45 -5.93
N ALA A 50 -3.96 1.17 -6.88
CA ALA A 50 -2.56 0.90 -6.61
C ALA A 50 -1.89 2.05 -5.83
N MET A 51 -2.18 3.30 -6.20
CA MET A 51 -1.70 4.46 -5.46
C MET A 51 -2.30 4.53 -4.05
N ALA A 52 -3.61 4.33 -3.90
CA ALA A 52 -4.28 4.38 -2.60
C ALA A 52 -3.74 3.32 -1.63
N VAL A 53 -3.55 2.08 -2.11
CA VAL A 53 -2.97 0.97 -1.34
C VAL A 53 -1.53 1.31 -0.92
N THR A 54 -0.71 1.82 -1.85
CA THR A 54 0.67 2.21 -1.55
C THR A 54 0.73 3.35 -0.51
N MET A 55 -0.13 4.38 -0.65
CA MET A 55 -0.15 5.50 0.28
C MET A 55 -0.59 5.07 1.68
N ARG A 56 -1.58 4.18 1.78
CA ARG A 56 -2.05 3.63 3.06
C ARG A 56 -0.95 2.83 3.78
N LEU A 57 -0.15 2.07 3.04
CA LEU A 57 1.01 1.36 3.58
C LEU A 57 2.05 2.34 4.13
N LEU A 58 2.46 3.32 3.33
CA LEU A 58 3.61 4.16 3.64
C LEU A 58 3.30 5.30 4.63
N SER A 59 2.05 5.74 4.76
CA SER A 59 1.69 6.85 5.65
C SER A 59 2.12 6.60 7.10
N ASN A 60 2.02 5.35 7.53
CA ASN A 60 2.32 4.93 8.91
C ASN A 60 3.77 4.46 9.07
N MET A 61 4.62 4.74 8.08
CA MET A 61 6.05 4.42 8.07
C MET A 61 6.88 5.67 7.76
N THR A 62 6.28 6.86 7.85
CA THR A 62 6.85 8.12 7.35
C THR A 62 8.19 8.47 8.02
N THR A 63 8.32 8.27 9.33
CA THR A 63 9.57 8.54 10.08
C THR A 63 10.71 7.65 9.60
N PHE A 64 10.46 6.35 9.48
CA PHE A 64 11.39 5.37 8.94
C PHE A 64 11.79 5.69 7.49
N ILE A 65 10.81 5.97 6.63
CA ILE A 65 11.02 6.33 5.22
C ILE A 65 11.86 7.60 5.09
N ASN A 66 11.58 8.61 5.90
CA ASN A 66 12.31 9.88 5.85
C ASN A 66 13.78 9.71 6.21
N SER A 67 14.10 8.87 7.21
CA SER A 67 15.49 8.57 7.60
C SER A 67 16.21 7.68 6.59
N SER A 68 15.49 6.73 6.00
CA SER A 68 16.07 5.70 5.14
C SER A 68 16.29 6.14 3.69
N PHE A 69 15.36 6.91 3.12
CA PHE A 69 15.50 7.47 1.76
C PHE A 69 16.18 8.84 1.73
N GLU A 70 16.65 9.35 2.88
CA GLU A 70 17.33 10.64 2.98
C GLU A 70 18.53 10.72 2.02
N ILE A 71 19.37 9.67 2.01
CA ILE A 71 20.60 9.62 1.21
C ILE A 71 20.29 9.61 -0.29
N GLU A 72 19.28 8.86 -0.72
CA GLU A 72 18.85 8.82 -2.13
C GLU A 72 18.17 10.12 -2.58
N ALA A 73 17.45 10.79 -1.66
CA ALA A 73 16.83 12.07 -1.95
C ALA A 73 17.85 13.22 -2.02
N ARG A 74 18.98 13.10 -1.30
CA ARG A 74 20.00 14.14 -1.19
C ARG A 74 20.55 14.56 -2.57
N GLY A 75 20.61 15.86 -2.81
CA GLY A 75 21.06 16.41 -4.09
C GLY A 75 20.04 16.26 -5.25
N THR A 76 18.85 15.73 -4.99
CA THR A 76 17.77 15.59 -5.97
C THR A 76 16.57 16.48 -5.63
N PHE A 77 15.65 16.62 -6.58
CA PHE A 77 14.36 17.30 -6.33
C PHE A 77 13.29 16.37 -5.77
N LYS A 78 13.60 15.08 -5.60
CA LYS A 78 12.62 14.08 -5.12
C LYS A 78 12.41 14.23 -3.60
N ASN A 79 11.28 13.72 -3.12
CA ASN A 79 10.98 13.60 -1.69
C ASN A 79 11.19 12.13 -1.31
N GLN A 80 11.73 11.85 -0.12
CA GLN A 80 11.86 10.52 0.46
C GLN A 80 10.58 9.69 0.32
N HIS A 81 9.43 10.26 0.69
CA HIS A 81 8.15 9.56 0.55
C HIS A 81 7.82 9.23 -0.90
N ASN A 82 8.13 10.13 -1.85
CA ASN A 82 7.89 9.87 -3.28
C ASN A 82 8.81 8.79 -3.84
N LEU A 83 10.05 8.71 -3.34
CA LEU A 83 10.97 7.61 -3.67
C LEU A 83 10.40 6.28 -3.19
N ALA A 84 10.04 6.19 -1.90
CA ALA A 84 9.42 5.00 -1.33
C ALA A 84 8.14 4.60 -2.08
N THR A 85 7.27 5.56 -2.42
CA THR A 85 6.06 5.30 -3.23
C THR A 85 6.42 4.74 -4.61
N SER A 86 7.47 5.26 -5.26
CA SER A 86 7.90 4.79 -6.57
C SER A 86 8.39 3.34 -6.55
N TYR A 87 9.18 2.94 -5.55
CA TYR A 87 9.64 1.55 -5.42
C TYR A 87 8.47 0.61 -5.11
N ASN A 88 7.70 0.92 -4.06
CA ASN A 88 6.66 0.02 -3.57
C ASN A 88 5.48 -0.13 -4.52
N LYS A 89 5.05 0.95 -5.18
CA LYS A 89 3.95 0.85 -6.16
C LYS A 89 4.30 -0.05 -7.35
N LYS A 90 5.58 -0.18 -7.69
CA LYS A 90 6.05 -1.01 -8.81
C LYS A 90 6.31 -2.47 -8.42
N GLN A 91 6.74 -2.71 -7.18
CA GLN A 91 7.29 -4.01 -6.77
C GLN A 91 6.46 -4.71 -5.70
N ALA A 92 5.79 -3.96 -4.81
CA ALA A 92 5.17 -4.46 -3.59
C ALA A 92 3.64 -4.60 -3.69
N LEU A 93 3.08 -4.60 -4.90
CA LEU A 93 1.65 -4.78 -5.11
C LEU A 93 1.37 -6.12 -5.79
N LYS A 94 0.32 -6.81 -5.33
CA LYS A 94 -0.19 -8.05 -5.91
C LYS A 94 -1.69 -7.92 -6.22
N GLY A 95 -2.19 -8.84 -7.05
CA GLY A 95 -3.59 -8.87 -7.49
C GLY A 95 -3.89 -7.94 -8.67
N GLU A 96 -5.16 -7.88 -9.04
CA GLU A 96 -5.68 -7.05 -10.13
C GLU A 96 -6.89 -6.24 -9.67
N TYR A 97 -7.13 -5.08 -10.28
CA TYR A 97 -8.28 -4.24 -9.96
C TYR A 97 -9.60 -5.01 -10.09
N PRO A 98 -10.50 -4.97 -9.09
CA PRO A 98 -10.52 -4.08 -7.91
C PRO A 98 -9.94 -4.69 -6.63
N ASN A 99 -9.12 -5.73 -6.70
CA ASN A 99 -8.56 -6.47 -5.56
C ASN A 99 -7.03 -6.36 -5.52
N ILE A 100 -6.50 -5.13 -5.54
CA ILE A 100 -5.05 -4.89 -5.39
C ILE A 100 -4.71 -4.83 -3.90
N SER A 101 -3.70 -5.58 -3.48
CA SER A 101 -3.19 -5.62 -2.10
C SER A 101 -1.66 -5.54 -2.05
N VAL A 102 -1.12 -5.39 -0.85
CA VAL A 102 0.33 -5.31 -0.61
C VAL A 102 0.92 -6.72 -0.56
N ASP A 103 2.04 -6.91 -1.24
CA ASP A 103 2.95 -8.04 -1.05
C ASP A 103 4.08 -7.59 -0.12
N TYR A 104 3.93 -7.85 1.19
CA TYR A 104 4.85 -7.41 2.24
C TYR A 104 6.29 -7.91 2.01
N SER A 105 6.44 -9.12 1.44
CA SER A 105 7.76 -9.69 1.13
C SER A 105 8.57 -8.85 0.12
N LYS A 106 7.90 -8.01 -0.68
CA LYS A 106 8.51 -7.17 -1.72
C LYS A 106 8.55 -5.68 -1.35
N VAL A 107 8.12 -5.33 -0.13
CA VAL A 107 8.15 -3.93 0.32
C VAL A 107 9.60 -3.46 0.48
N VAL A 108 9.90 -2.31 -0.12
CA VAL A 108 11.20 -1.65 -0.07
C VAL A 108 11.09 -0.41 0.80
N LEU A 109 11.66 -0.48 2.00
CA LEU A 109 11.68 0.62 2.96
C LEU A 109 13.00 1.37 2.98
N SER A 110 14.05 0.79 2.42
CA SER A 110 15.35 1.45 2.30
C SER A 110 16.08 0.95 1.06
N TYR A 111 16.82 1.85 0.41
CA TYR A 111 17.58 1.56 -0.79
C TYR A 111 18.95 2.23 -0.71
N GLY A 112 20.01 1.43 -0.85
CA GLY A 112 21.38 1.93 -0.70
C GLY A 112 22.46 0.88 -0.99
N ARG A 113 23.71 1.24 -0.68
CA ARG A 113 24.91 0.48 -1.06
C ARG A 113 25.61 -0.21 0.11
N LEU A 114 25.21 0.07 1.35
CA LEU A 114 25.80 -0.59 2.51
C LEU A 114 25.43 -2.07 2.49
N LYS A 115 26.39 -2.95 2.79
CA LYS A 115 26.15 -4.40 2.79
C LYS A 115 25.15 -4.76 3.90
N VAL A 116 24.14 -5.56 3.58
CA VAL A 116 23.22 -6.10 4.58
C VAL A 116 23.93 -7.19 5.40
N ALA A 117 23.50 -7.39 6.65
CA ALA A 117 23.97 -8.51 7.46
C ALA A 117 23.48 -9.87 6.92
N GLU A 118 24.25 -10.91 7.16
CA GLU A 118 23.92 -12.29 6.78
C GLU A 118 23.21 -13.01 7.93
N ASN A 119 22.59 -14.18 7.65
CA ASN A 119 21.93 -15.03 8.64
C ASN A 119 20.94 -14.31 9.57
N LEU A 120 20.19 -13.38 8.99
CA LEU A 120 19.10 -12.66 9.66
C LEU A 120 18.03 -13.63 10.15
N LYS A 121 17.73 -13.59 11.46
CA LYS A 121 16.74 -14.44 12.12
C LYS A 121 15.86 -13.60 13.03
N MET A 122 14.58 -13.96 13.07
CA MET A 122 13.59 -13.39 13.97
C MET A 122 12.94 -14.52 14.77
N VAL A 123 12.88 -14.37 16.08
CA VAL A 123 12.26 -15.32 17.01
C VAL A 123 11.28 -14.58 17.89
N LYS A 124 10.03 -15.06 17.91
CA LYS A 124 8.98 -14.54 18.81
C LYS A 124 9.20 -15.11 20.22
N THR A 125 9.20 -14.23 21.22
CA THR A 125 9.20 -14.61 22.64
C THR A 125 7.85 -14.26 23.27
N GLY A 126 7.65 -14.57 24.55
CA GLY A 126 6.41 -14.21 25.26
C GLY A 126 6.25 -12.70 25.49
N THR A 127 7.34 -11.93 25.43
CA THR A 127 7.39 -10.51 25.79
C THR A 127 7.85 -9.60 24.65
N GLY A 128 8.13 -10.17 23.46
CA GLY A 128 8.58 -9.38 22.32
C GLY A 128 9.16 -10.21 21.18
N LEU A 129 10.00 -9.55 20.37
CA LEU A 129 10.70 -10.14 19.22
C LEU A 129 12.21 -10.06 19.45
N GLN A 130 12.87 -11.21 19.33
CA GLN A 130 14.33 -11.29 19.28
C GLN A 130 14.77 -11.33 17.82
N ILE A 131 15.57 -10.36 17.41
CA ILE A 131 16.17 -10.31 16.07
C ILE A 131 17.67 -10.54 16.20
N SER A 132 18.26 -11.35 15.33
CA SER A 132 19.69 -11.65 15.33
C SER A 132 20.26 -11.73 13.92
N TRP A 133 21.55 -11.47 13.78
CA TRP A 133 22.27 -11.48 12.51
C TRP A 133 23.77 -11.70 12.70
N ASP A 134 24.45 -12.06 11.61
CA ASP A 134 25.90 -12.14 11.61
C ASP A 134 26.53 -10.75 11.58
N THR A 135 27.47 -10.52 12.48
CA THR A 135 28.18 -9.23 12.60
C THR A 135 29.22 -9.00 11.51
N ARG A 136 29.50 -10.02 10.68
CA ARG A 136 30.50 -9.97 9.60
C ARG A 136 29.97 -9.19 8.39
N GLY A 137 30.85 -8.42 7.75
CA GLY A 137 30.58 -7.80 6.43
C GLY A 137 30.09 -6.35 6.43
N GLY A 138 29.92 -5.70 7.58
CA GLY A 138 29.65 -4.27 7.70
C GLY A 138 30.64 -3.58 8.65
N GLN A 139 30.49 -2.27 8.85
CA GLN A 139 31.27 -1.57 9.87
C GLN A 139 30.68 -1.87 11.25
N VAL A 140 31.55 -2.05 12.23
CA VAL A 140 31.22 -2.45 13.61
C VAL A 140 30.27 -1.43 14.28
N ASN A 141 30.39 -0.15 13.91
CA ASN A 141 29.60 0.96 14.45
C ASN A 141 28.37 1.31 13.60
N ASP A 142 28.07 0.59 12.51
CA ASP A 142 26.82 0.77 11.79
C ASP A 142 25.63 0.59 12.74
N MET A 143 24.55 1.33 12.55
CA MET A 143 23.34 1.24 13.35
C MET A 143 22.28 0.41 12.63
N ALA A 144 21.66 -0.53 13.35
CA ALA A 144 20.50 -1.26 12.88
C ALA A 144 19.25 -0.38 12.99
N MET A 145 18.46 -0.38 11.93
CA MET A 145 17.14 0.25 11.82
C MET A 145 16.10 -0.84 11.62
N ILE A 146 15.10 -0.90 12.48
CA ILE A 146 14.05 -1.94 12.42
C ILE A 146 12.68 -1.29 12.34
N LEU A 147 11.80 -1.84 11.50
CA LEU A 147 10.38 -1.47 11.44
C LEU A 147 9.53 -2.70 11.74
N VAL A 148 8.57 -2.56 12.64
CA VAL A 148 7.53 -3.55 12.92
C VAL A 148 6.19 -2.98 12.47
N HIS A 149 5.58 -3.57 11.45
CA HIS A 149 4.29 -3.13 10.92
C HIS A 149 3.17 -4.11 11.29
N HIS A 150 2.01 -3.56 11.66
CA HIS A 150 0.78 -4.28 11.97
C HIS A 150 -0.26 -3.98 10.87
N PRO A 151 -0.42 -4.86 9.86
CA PRO A 151 -1.34 -4.65 8.75
C PRO A 151 -2.79 -4.41 9.15
N VAL A 152 -3.25 -5.08 10.21
CA VAL A 152 -4.65 -5.10 10.66
C VAL A 152 -5.08 -3.72 11.15
N ASP A 153 -4.26 -3.10 12.00
CA ASP A 153 -4.52 -1.78 12.60
C ASP A 153 -3.91 -0.63 11.77
N ALA A 154 -3.21 -0.98 10.70
CA ALA A 154 -2.39 -0.09 9.89
C ALA A 154 -1.30 0.65 10.68
N GLU A 155 -0.88 0.19 11.85
CA GLU A 155 0.16 0.87 12.65
C GLU A 155 1.56 0.34 12.36
N SER A 156 2.59 1.18 12.57
CA SER A 156 3.99 0.71 12.56
C SER A 156 4.78 1.33 13.70
N GLY A 157 5.65 0.54 14.31
CA GLY A 157 6.68 1.00 15.25
C GLY A 157 8.05 0.99 14.59
N ASP A 158 8.76 2.10 14.67
CA ASP A 158 10.11 2.26 14.12
C ASP A 158 11.18 2.39 15.21
N HIS A 159 12.27 1.65 15.03
CA HIS A 159 13.48 1.70 15.85
C HIS A 159 14.62 2.20 14.97
N LEU A 160 14.72 3.52 14.78
CA LEU A 160 15.70 4.14 13.88
C LEU A 160 17.16 4.00 14.35
N ASN A 161 17.38 3.73 15.64
CA ASN A 161 18.70 3.54 16.25
C ASN A 161 18.63 2.34 17.21
N ALA A 162 18.19 1.18 16.73
CA ALA A 162 17.89 0.02 17.55
C ALA A 162 19.11 -0.43 18.38
N CYS A 163 20.23 -0.72 17.69
CA CYS A 163 21.52 -1.01 18.29
C CYS A 163 22.63 -0.87 17.26
N ARG A 164 23.88 -0.99 17.69
CA ARG A 164 25.00 -1.15 16.78
C ARG A 164 24.98 -2.53 16.12
N ARG A 165 25.55 -2.63 14.92
CA ARG A 165 25.62 -3.86 14.12
C ARG A 165 26.43 -4.93 14.83
N ASP A 166 27.48 -4.55 15.54
CA ASP A 166 28.35 -5.46 16.31
C ASP A 166 27.69 -6.13 17.51
N ALA A 167 26.55 -5.62 17.97
CA ALA A 167 25.74 -6.30 18.97
C ALA A 167 25.22 -7.66 18.46
N GLY A 168 25.04 -7.82 17.14
CA GLY A 168 24.56 -9.05 16.51
C GLY A 168 23.11 -9.44 16.83
N THR A 169 22.46 -8.71 17.73
CA THR A 169 21.11 -8.99 18.17
C THR A 169 20.42 -7.76 18.77
N HIS A 170 19.10 -7.73 18.68
CA HIS A 170 18.26 -6.70 19.31
C HIS A 170 16.93 -7.30 19.76
N PHE A 171 16.45 -6.88 20.93
CA PHE A 171 15.15 -7.27 21.46
C PHE A 171 14.17 -6.12 21.35
N ILE A 172 13.00 -6.37 20.78
CA ILE A 172 11.91 -5.41 20.66
C ILE A 172 10.78 -5.84 21.60
N PRO A 173 10.52 -5.10 22.70
CA PRO A 173 9.40 -5.40 23.57
C PRO A 173 8.08 -5.14 22.85
N LEU A 174 7.15 -6.11 22.93
CA LEU A 174 5.79 -5.99 22.41
C LEU A 174 4.83 -6.63 23.40
N ASP A 175 3.69 -5.98 23.62
CA ASP A 175 2.63 -6.50 24.47
C ASP A 175 2.01 -7.77 23.86
N GLU A 176 1.45 -8.64 24.71
CA GLU A 176 0.88 -9.92 24.27
C GLU A 176 -0.21 -9.78 23.20
N GLU A 177 -1.00 -8.71 23.26
CA GLU A 177 -2.06 -8.43 22.28
C GLU A 177 -1.46 -8.19 20.89
N ARG A 178 -0.43 -7.34 20.80
CA ARG A 178 0.29 -7.04 19.55
C ARG A 178 1.00 -8.28 19.01
N LEU A 179 1.57 -9.09 19.89
CA LEU A 179 2.21 -10.35 19.52
C LEU A 179 1.25 -11.39 18.96
N LYS A 180 -0.06 -11.29 19.20
CA LYS A 180 -1.08 -12.19 18.64
C LYS A 180 -1.56 -11.74 17.25
N GLN A 181 -1.39 -10.47 16.90
CA GLN A 181 -1.78 -9.91 15.62
C GLN A 181 -0.76 -10.23 14.51
N GLN A 182 -1.16 -10.07 13.25
CA GLN A 182 -0.24 -10.14 12.12
C GLN A 182 0.85 -9.07 12.24
N LEU A 183 2.10 -9.49 12.08
CA LEU A 183 3.28 -8.63 12.14
C LEU A 183 4.13 -8.81 10.89
N GLU A 184 4.61 -7.70 10.33
CA GLU A 184 5.53 -7.65 9.20
C GLU A 184 6.79 -6.89 9.63
N VAL A 185 7.94 -7.56 9.67
CA VAL A 185 9.18 -6.97 10.22
C VAL A 185 10.23 -6.76 9.15
N TYR A 186 10.86 -5.59 9.17
CA TYR A 186 11.91 -5.21 8.24
C TYR A 186 13.12 -4.67 8.99
N ILE A 187 14.31 -4.88 8.42
CA ILE A 187 15.56 -4.38 8.95
C ILE A 187 16.43 -3.79 7.84
N CYS A 188 17.11 -2.68 8.15
CA CYS A 188 18.22 -2.17 7.36
C CYS A 188 19.32 -1.64 8.30
N PHE A 189 20.44 -1.24 7.72
CA PHE A 189 21.58 -0.71 8.47
C PHE A 189 21.98 0.64 7.91
N LYS A 190 22.29 1.59 8.79
CA LYS A 190 22.78 2.94 8.46
C LYS A 190 24.18 3.11 9.02
N SER A 191 25.08 3.69 8.25
CA SER A 191 26.44 3.93 8.74
C SER A 191 26.46 4.92 9.90
N ALA A 192 27.44 4.80 10.80
CA ALA A 192 27.56 5.68 11.98
C ALA A 192 27.63 7.18 11.63
N ASP A 193 28.22 7.51 10.47
CA ASP A 193 28.28 8.88 9.96
C ASP A 193 27.01 9.33 9.21
N GLY A 194 26.02 8.45 9.08
CA GLY A 194 24.73 8.70 8.42
C GLY A 194 24.82 8.89 6.91
N LYS A 195 25.95 8.56 6.27
CA LYS A 195 26.18 8.80 4.84
C LYS A 195 25.84 7.61 3.95
N GLN A 196 25.74 6.41 4.51
CA GLN A 196 25.41 5.18 3.80
C GLN A 196 24.27 4.44 4.48
N ILE A 197 23.48 3.73 3.68
CA ILE A 197 22.40 2.86 4.16
C ILE A 197 22.35 1.60 3.30
N SER A 198 21.87 0.50 3.88
CA SER A 198 21.67 -0.76 3.17
C SER A 198 20.28 -0.83 2.55
N ASN A 199 20.07 -1.78 1.64
CA ASN A 199 18.71 -2.15 1.28
C ASN A 199 17.96 -2.69 2.49
N SER A 200 16.64 -2.49 2.54
CA SER A 200 15.77 -3.13 3.53
C SER A 200 15.63 -4.62 3.24
N VAL A 201 15.66 -5.44 4.27
CA VAL A 201 15.38 -6.87 4.20
C VAL A 201 14.16 -7.20 5.05
N TYR A 202 13.27 -7.99 4.45
CA TYR A 202 12.09 -8.53 5.09
C TYR A 202 12.47 -9.75 5.94
N LEU A 203 12.16 -9.71 7.24
CA LEU A 203 12.46 -10.78 8.19
C LEU A 203 11.37 -11.86 8.26
N GLY A 204 10.18 -11.56 7.73
CA GLY A 204 9.07 -12.49 7.71
C GLY A 204 7.82 -11.95 8.38
N ASN A 205 6.78 -12.77 8.27
CA ASN A 205 5.48 -12.57 8.89
C ASN A 205 5.40 -13.40 10.18
N LEU A 206 4.80 -12.84 11.23
CA LEU A 206 4.32 -13.60 12.38
C LEU A 206 2.80 -13.58 12.44
N ASN A 207 2.22 -14.75 12.74
CA ASN A 207 0.77 -15.00 12.87
C ASN A 207 -0.08 -14.97 11.58
N GLY A 208 0.55 -15.03 10.41
CA GLY A 208 -0.11 -15.23 9.10
C GLY A 208 -0.77 -13.98 8.51
N GLU A 209 -1.32 -14.10 7.30
CA GLU A 209 -2.19 -13.08 6.70
C GLU A 209 -3.58 -13.17 7.34
N THR A 210 -3.84 -12.41 8.40
CA THR A 210 -5.20 -12.27 8.94
C THR A 210 -5.88 -11.13 8.20
N ASP A 211 -7.04 -11.38 7.60
CA ASP A 211 -7.80 -10.33 6.92
C ASP A 211 -8.12 -9.18 7.90
N SER A 212 -7.83 -7.94 7.50
CA SER A 212 -8.22 -6.73 8.27
C SER A 212 -9.75 -6.72 8.51
N PRO A 213 -10.25 -6.12 9.61
CA PRO A 213 -11.69 -6.07 9.91
C PRO A 213 -12.52 -5.46 8.78
N GLU A 214 -11.96 -4.53 8.01
CA GLU A 214 -12.61 -3.95 6.84
C GLU A 214 -12.77 -4.99 5.71
N VAL A 215 -11.72 -5.77 5.46
CA VAL A 215 -11.71 -6.82 4.43
C VAL A 215 -12.65 -7.96 4.84
N GLN A 216 -12.70 -8.30 6.13
CA GLN A 216 -13.67 -9.26 6.68
C GLN A 216 -15.10 -8.77 6.45
N LYS A 217 -15.41 -7.51 6.78
CA LYS A 217 -16.72 -6.90 6.52
C LYS A 217 -17.09 -6.87 5.04
N GLU A 218 -16.13 -6.62 4.15
CA GLU A 218 -16.35 -6.67 2.70
C GLU A 218 -16.62 -8.10 2.21
N LYS A 219 -15.85 -9.09 2.70
CA LYS A 219 -16.08 -10.51 2.44
C LYS A 219 -17.46 -10.97 2.94
N GLU A 220 -17.85 -10.57 4.15
CA GLU A 220 -19.19 -10.85 4.70
C GLU A 220 -20.29 -10.24 3.83
N LYS A 221 -20.16 -8.97 3.44
CA LYS A 221 -21.10 -8.31 2.52
C LYS A 221 -21.19 -9.03 1.17
N TYR A 222 -20.06 -9.47 0.63
CA TYR A 222 -20.00 -10.26 -0.61
C TYR A 222 -20.76 -11.58 -0.46
N VAL A 223 -20.52 -12.33 0.62
CA VAL A 223 -21.18 -13.61 0.91
C VAL A 223 -22.69 -13.43 1.05
N VAL A 224 -23.14 -12.41 1.77
CA VAL A 224 -24.57 -12.09 1.91
C VAL A 224 -25.21 -11.77 0.56
N LEU A 225 -24.55 -10.93 -0.25
CA LEU A 225 -25.05 -10.56 -1.58
C LEU A 225 -25.08 -11.77 -2.53
N LYS A 226 -24.04 -12.62 -2.47
CA LYS A 226 -23.93 -13.84 -3.27
C LYS A 226 -25.04 -14.83 -2.93
N LYS A 227 -25.35 -15.02 -1.65
CA LYS A 227 -26.48 -15.85 -1.21
C LYS A 227 -27.82 -15.34 -1.75
N ARG A 228 -28.06 -14.03 -1.73
CA ARG A 228 -29.27 -13.43 -2.32
C ARG A 228 -29.33 -13.63 -3.83
N PHE A 229 -28.20 -13.44 -4.52
CA PHE A 229 -28.12 -13.68 -5.96
C PHE A 229 -28.40 -15.13 -6.32
N ASP A 230 -27.86 -16.09 -5.58
CA ASP A 230 -28.08 -17.52 -5.86
C ASP A 230 -29.56 -17.89 -5.73
N GLN A 231 -30.25 -17.37 -4.69
CA GLN A 231 -31.71 -17.53 -4.53
C GLN A 231 -32.49 -16.91 -5.70
N VAL A 232 -32.20 -15.66 -6.04
CA VAL A 232 -32.88 -14.92 -7.13
C VAL A 232 -32.61 -15.57 -8.48
N SER A 233 -31.39 -16.06 -8.71
CA SER A 233 -31.02 -16.73 -9.96
C SER A 233 -31.77 -18.04 -10.15
N ALA A 234 -31.90 -18.85 -9.09
CA ALA A 234 -32.66 -20.09 -9.12
C ALA A 234 -34.14 -19.85 -9.43
N GLU A 235 -34.74 -18.83 -8.81
CA GLU A 235 -36.13 -18.47 -9.06
C GLU A 235 -36.33 -17.89 -10.47
N TYR A 236 -35.40 -17.05 -10.94
CA TYR A 236 -35.43 -16.51 -12.30
C TYR A 236 -35.37 -17.61 -13.36
N PHE A 237 -34.45 -18.57 -13.25
CA PHE A 237 -34.36 -19.67 -14.21
C PHE A 237 -35.60 -20.57 -14.17
N ARG A 238 -36.14 -20.86 -12.99
CA ARG A 238 -37.40 -21.61 -12.83
C ARG A 238 -38.56 -20.89 -13.53
N MET A 239 -38.68 -19.58 -13.34
CA MET A 239 -39.73 -18.78 -13.99
C MET A 239 -39.51 -18.64 -15.50
N MET A 240 -38.26 -18.64 -15.97
CA MET A 240 -37.92 -18.60 -17.40
C MET A 240 -38.33 -19.89 -18.12
N GLU A 241 -38.13 -21.06 -17.52
CA GLU A 241 -38.64 -22.33 -18.04
C GLU A 241 -40.17 -22.32 -18.13
N LEU A 242 -40.84 -21.88 -17.06
CA LEU A 242 -42.30 -21.75 -17.05
C LEU A 242 -42.80 -20.79 -18.12
N ARG A 243 -42.07 -19.71 -18.40
CA ARG A 243 -42.40 -18.75 -19.47
C ARG A 243 -42.36 -19.38 -20.86
N LEU A 244 -41.38 -20.25 -21.14
CA LEU A 244 -41.29 -20.99 -22.40
C LEU A 244 -42.49 -21.94 -22.58
N THR A 245 -42.99 -22.52 -21.49
CA THR A 245 -44.12 -23.45 -21.53
C THR A 245 -45.51 -22.80 -21.47
N ALA A 246 -45.64 -21.63 -20.82
CA ALA A 246 -46.95 -21.05 -20.45
C ALA A 246 -47.13 -19.56 -20.81
N SER A 247 -46.19 -18.95 -21.56
CA SER A 247 -46.30 -17.56 -22.05
C SER A 247 -46.51 -16.50 -20.95
N ILE A 248 -45.89 -16.70 -19.79
CA ILE A 248 -46.02 -15.81 -18.61
C ILE A 248 -45.09 -14.60 -18.79
N ASP A 249 -45.64 -13.43 -19.16
CA ASP A 249 -44.94 -12.13 -19.12
C ASP A 249 -45.68 -11.14 -18.21
N ASN A 250 -45.58 -11.38 -16.90
CA ASN A 250 -46.21 -10.54 -15.89
C ASN A 250 -45.20 -9.59 -15.23
N LYS A 251 -45.73 -8.59 -14.49
CA LYS A 251 -44.92 -7.60 -13.78
C LYS A 251 -43.91 -8.26 -12.82
N ALA A 252 -44.30 -9.36 -12.16
CA ALA A 252 -43.45 -10.08 -11.22
C ALA A 252 -42.19 -10.64 -11.91
N PHE A 253 -42.33 -11.25 -13.09
CA PHE A 253 -41.20 -11.74 -13.88
C PHE A 253 -40.25 -10.62 -14.30
N ARG A 254 -40.77 -9.47 -14.74
CA ARG A 254 -39.93 -8.31 -15.13
C ARG A 254 -39.18 -7.71 -13.93
N THR A 255 -39.82 -7.69 -12.76
CA THR A 255 -39.16 -7.26 -11.51
C THR A 255 -38.03 -8.21 -11.13
N LEU A 256 -38.28 -9.51 -11.23
CA LEU A 256 -37.29 -10.55 -10.96
C LEU A 256 -36.09 -10.49 -11.91
N GLU A 257 -36.35 -10.35 -13.21
CA GLU A 257 -35.30 -10.19 -14.23
C GLU A 257 -34.43 -8.96 -13.94
N LYS A 258 -35.05 -7.85 -13.52
CA LYS A 258 -34.34 -6.63 -13.14
C LYS A 258 -33.49 -6.84 -11.89
N GLU A 259 -34.02 -7.51 -10.87
CA GLU A 259 -33.26 -7.83 -9.65
C GLU A 259 -32.05 -8.72 -9.96
N TYR A 260 -32.24 -9.77 -10.77
CA TYR A 260 -31.17 -10.64 -11.24
C TYR A 260 -30.06 -9.85 -11.95
N LYS A 261 -30.41 -8.99 -12.92
CA LYS A 261 -29.43 -8.17 -13.67
C LYS A 261 -28.66 -7.22 -12.75
N VAL A 262 -29.35 -6.57 -11.82
CA VAL A 262 -28.72 -5.64 -10.85
C VAL A 262 -27.77 -6.38 -9.90
N LEU A 263 -28.16 -7.54 -9.38
CA LEU A 263 -27.30 -8.32 -8.49
C LEU A 263 -26.10 -8.91 -9.23
N ALA A 264 -26.28 -9.39 -10.46
CA ALA A 264 -25.19 -9.85 -11.31
C ALA A 264 -24.17 -8.73 -11.58
N GLU A 265 -24.64 -7.52 -11.87
CA GLU A 265 -23.78 -6.36 -12.08
C GLU A 265 -23.05 -5.95 -10.79
N LYS A 266 -23.75 -5.92 -9.64
CA LYS A 266 -23.12 -5.63 -8.35
C LYS A 266 -22.03 -6.64 -7.99
N LEU A 267 -22.31 -7.95 -8.08
CA LEU A 267 -21.34 -9.00 -7.76
C LEU A 267 -20.10 -8.97 -8.68
N LYS A 268 -20.24 -8.48 -9.90
CA LYS A 268 -19.13 -8.37 -10.85
C LYS A 268 -18.09 -7.33 -10.42
N TYR A 269 -18.48 -6.31 -9.67
CA TYR A 269 -17.60 -5.18 -9.29
C TYR A 269 -17.43 -5.00 -7.78
N MET A 270 -18.02 -5.87 -6.95
CA MET A 270 -17.92 -5.79 -5.50
C MET A 270 -16.55 -6.28 -5.01
N PRO A 271 -15.88 -5.55 -4.09
CA PRO A 271 -14.68 -6.04 -3.42
C PRO A 271 -15.04 -7.21 -2.47
N GLY A 272 -14.06 -8.08 -2.16
CA GLY A 272 -14.27 -9.23 -1.25
C GLY A 272 -14.65 -10.55 -1.94
N LYS A 273 -14.62 -10.60 -3.28
CA LYS A 273 -14.70 -11.87 -4.01
C LYS A 273 -13.49 -12.75 -3.63
N PRO A 274 -13.68 -14.01 -3.22
CA PRO A 274 -12.56 -14.92 -3.00
C PRO A 274 -11.79 -15.08 -4.31
N GLY A 275 -10.48 -14.86 -4.24
CA GLY A 275 -9.52 -15.07 -5.33
C GLY A 275 -9.25 -16.55 -5.54
#